data_AF-A0A534LFA7-F1
#
_entry.id   AF-A0A534LFA7-F1
#
_cell.length_a   1.000
_cell.length_b   1.000
_cell.length_c   1.000
_cell.angle_alpha   90.00
_cell.angle_beta   90.00
_cell.angle_gamma   90.00
#
_symmetry.space_group_name_H-M   'P 1'
#
loop_
_entity.id
_entity.type
_entity.pdbx_description
1 polymer ?
#
loop_
_entity_poly.entity_id
_entity_poly.type
_entity_poly.pdbx_seq_one_letter_code
_entity_poly.pdbx_strand_id
1 'polypeptide(L)'
;MGLLMWGAVAGAVLNIVLTALLASVYARNARKVPTMFTAGLLTFAVLLLVGNAVTLWSFATMMPVYTAGLEPYVITYTWAQAAGLLALSVVTWK
;
A
#
# COMPACT_ATOMS: atom_id res chain seq x y z
N MET A 1 13.84 13.78 -15.16
CA MET A 1 13.06 13.09 -14.12
C MET A 1 12.80 11.67 -14.61
N GLY A 2 13.22 10.65 -13.85
CA GLY A 2 13.29 9.27 -14.35
C GLY A 2 11.92 8.62 -14.56
N LEU A 3 11.77 7.88 -15.66
CA LEU A 3 10.61 7.01 -15.94
C LEU A 3 10.30 6.05 -14.77
N LEU A 4 11.33 5.66 -14.01
CA LEU A 4 11.22 4.77 -12.86
C LEU A 4 10.43 5.39 -11.71
N MET A 5 10.59 6.69 -11.44
CA MET A 5 9.85 7.36 -10.37
C MET A 5 8.36 7.47 -10.69
N TRP A 6 7.99 7.74 -11.95
CA TRP A 6 6.60 7.69 -12.39
C TRP A 6 6.00 6.29 -12.28
N GLY A 7 6.80 5.25 -12.56
CA GLY A 7 6.43 3.85 -12.30
C GLY A 7 6.22 3.55 -10.81
N ALA A 8 7.02 4.13 -9.93
CA ALA A 8 6.85 4.02 -8.48
C ALA A 8 5.60 4.76 -7.99
N VAL A 9 5.29 5.94 -8.53
CA VAL A 9 4.03 6.66 -8.24
C VAL A 9 2.81 5.81 -8.61
N ALA A 10 2.81 5.21 -9.80
CA ALA A 10 1.73 4.31 -10.22
C ALA A 10 1.58 3.11 -9.26
N GLY A 11 2.71 2.51 -8.86
CA GLY A 11 2.72 1.42 -7.88
C GLY A 11 2.19 1.86 -6.51
N ALA A 12 2.53 3.07 -6.04
CA ALA A 12 2.05 3.60 -4.77
C ALA A 12 0.53 3.84 -4.79
N VAL A 13 0.00 4.37 -5.90
CA VAL A 13 -1.46 4.49 -6.10
C VAL A 13 -2.12 3.12 -6.04
N LEU A 14 -1.57 2.11 -6.71
CA LEU A 14 -2.08 0.75 -6.66
C LEU A 14 -2.06 0.19 -5.23
N ASN A 15 -0.99 0.40 -4.47
CA ASN A 15 -0.90 -0.02 -3.07
C ASN A 15 -1.98 0.62 -2.19
N ILE A 16 -2.29 1.90 -2.39
CA ILE A 16 -3.38 2.58 -1.68
C ILE A 16 -4.71 1.90 -2.01
N VAL A 17 -5.00 1.64 -3.29
CA VAL A 17 -6.25 1.00 -3.71
C VAL A 17 -6.38 -0.40 -3.10
N LEU A 18 -5.33 -1.22 -3.17
CA LEU A 18 -5.34 -2.58 -2.61
C LEU A 18 -5.47 -2.57 -1.09
N THR A 19 -4.77 -1.66 -0.41
CA THR A 19 -4.87 -1.55 1.05
C THR A 19 -6.25 -1.05 1.47
N ALA A 20 -6.86 -0.13 0.72
CA ALA A 20 -8.22 0.33 0.96
C ALA A 20 -9.25 -0.80 0.78
N LEU A 21 -9.08 -1.64 -0.25
CA LEU A 21 -9.88 -2.85 -0.44
C LEU A 21 -9.74 -3.80 0.75
N LEU A 22 -8.51 -4.11 1.18
CA LEU A 22 -8.26 -4.93 2.38
C LEU A 22 -8.89 -4.34 3.64
N ALA A 23 -8.72 -3.04 3.88
CA ALA A 23 -9.33 -2.36 5.01
C ALA A 23 -10.86 -2.47 4.99
N SER A 24 -11.48 -2.38 3.81
CA SER A 24 -12.94 -2.56 3.66
C SER A 24 -13.41 -3.97 3.99
N VAL A 25 -12.64 -5.00 3.60
CA VAL A 25 -12.92 -6.40 3.91
C VAL A 25 -12.75 -6.65 5.40
N TYR A 26 -11.68 -6.15 6.02
CA TYR A 26 -11.48 -6.28 7.46
C TYR A 26 -12.52 -5.51 8.26
N ALA A 27 -12.97 -4.34 7.81
CA ALA A 27 -14.05 -3.60 8.45
C ALA A 27 -15.37 -4.39 8.40
N ARG A 28 -15.66 -5.04 7.27
CA ARG A 28 -16.82 -5.92 7.13
C ARG A 28 -16.73 -7.13 8.08
N ASN A 29 -15.55 -7.75 8.18
CA ASN A 29 -15.34 -8.88 9.08
C ASN A 29 -15.41 -8.47 10.55
N ALA A 30 -14.85 -7.32 10.94
CA ALA A 30 -14.93 -6.80 12.29
C ALA A 30 -16.38 -6.50 12.72
N ARG A 31 -17.24 -6.07 11.80
CA ARG A 31 -18.68 -5.88 12.07
C ARG A 31 -19.43 -7.19 12.25
N LYS A 32 -19.04 -8.25 11.55
CA LYS A 32 -19.69 -9.57 11.62
C LYS A 32 -19.22 -10.40 12.81
N VAL A 33 -17.90 -10.37 13.07
CA VAL A 33 -17.23 -11.17 14.10
C VAL A 33 -16.26 -10.24 14.85
N PRO A 34 -16.78 -9.44 15.80
CA PRO A 34 -15.96 -8.49 16.55
C PRO A 34 -15.07 -9.26 17.54
N THR A 35 -13.80 -9.43 17.19
CA THR A 35 -12.78 -10.03 18.05
C THR A 35 -11.56 -9.11 18.10
N MET A 36 -10.70 -9.30 19.10
CA MET A 36 -9.42 -8.58 19.17
C MET A 36 -8.57 -8.82 17.92
N PHE A 37 -8.69 -10.00 17.30
CA PHE A 37 -8.01 -10.33 16.05
C PHE A 37 -8.51 -9.49 14.86
N THR A 38 -9.83 -9.38 14.65
CA THR A 38 -10.38 -8.57 13.55
C THR A 38 -10.15 -7.09 13.76
N ALA A 39 -10.14 -6.61 15.01
CA ALA A 39 -9.73 -5.25 15.34
C ALA A 39 -8.24 -4.99 15.04
N GLY A 40 -7.36 -5.95 15.36
CA GLY A 40 -5.93 -5.88 15.03
C GLY A 40 -5.68 -5.81 13.53
N LEU A 41 -6.34 -6.66 12.74
CA LEU A 41 -6.27 -6.64 11.27
C LEU A 41 -6.75 -5.32 10.67
N LEU A 42 -7.87 -4.79 11.16
CA LEU A 42 -8.38 -3.50 10.71
C LEU A 42 -7.39 -2.38 11.02
N THR A 43 -6.85 -2.36 12.24
CA THR A 43 -5.84 -1.36 12.66
C THR A 43 -4.60 -1.44 11.78
N PHE A 44 -4.10 -2.66 11.52
CA PHE A 44 -2.99 -2.89 10.61
C PHE A 44 -3.26 -2.33 9.20
N ALA A 45 -4.41 -2.65 8.62
CA ALA A 45 -4.75 -2.17 7.28
C ALA A 45 -4.91 -0.64 7.22
N VAL A 46 -5.47 -0.02 8.25
CA VAL A 46 -5.59 1.45 8.32
C VAL A 46 -4.22 2.11 8.43
N LEU A 47 -3.34 1.62 9.30
CA LEU A 47 -1.98 2.14 9.42
C LEU A 47 -1.18 1.95 8.13
N LEU A 48 -1.33 0.80 7.48
CA LEU A 48 -0.71 0.53 6.19
C LEU A 48 -1.25 1.45 5.09
N LEU A 49 -2.55 1.78 5.10
CA LEU A 49 -3.15 2.73 4.16
C LEU A 49 -2.56 4.13 4.34
N VAL A 50 -2.43 4.58 5.60
CA VAL A 50 -1.78 5.86 5.93
C VAL A 50 -0.32 5.84 5.46
N GLY A 51 0.42 4.77 5.72
CA GLY A 51 1.80 4.62 5.24
C GLY A 51 1.91 4.74 3.72
N ASN A 52 1.02 4.09 2.97
CA ASN A 52 1.00 4.20 1.51
C ASN A 52 0.61 5.60 1.02
N ALA A 53 -0.29 6.30 1.71
CA ALA A 53 -0.63 7.68 1.40
C ALA A 53 0.57 8.62 1.61
N VAL A 54 1.32 8.43 2.69
CA VAL A 54 2.57 9.17 2.96
C VAL A 54 3.63 8.86 1.90
N THR A 55 3.77 7.60 1.49
CA THR A 55 4.67 7.21 0.39
C THR A 55 4.31 7.90 -0.91
N LEU A 56 3.03 7.91 -1.30
CA LEU A 56 2.58 8.59 -2.51
C LEU A 56 2.84 10.11 -2.43
N TRP A 57 2.56 10.73 -1.28
CA TRP A 57 2.86 12.14 -1.06
C TRP A 57 4.35 12.45 -1.16
N SER A 58 5.21 11.58 -0.60
CA SER A 58 6.67 11.67 -0.72
C SER A 58 7.13 11.59 -2.16
N PHE A 59 6.60 10.64 -2.94
CA PHE A 59 6.94 10.53 -4.37
C PHE A 59 6.45 11.73 -5.18
N ALA A 60 5.26 12.26 -4.89
CA ALA A 60 4.70 13.39 -5.61
C ALA A 60 5.42 14.72 -5.30
N THR A 61 5.78 14.94 -4.04
CA THR A 61 6.32 16.24 -3.58
C THR A 61 7.85 16.27 -3.58
N MET A 62 8.48 15.14 -3.23
CA MET A 62 9.93 15.05 -3.05
C MET A 62 10.65 14.33 -4.20
N MET A 63 9.96 14.01 -5.31
CA MET A 63 10.57 13.44 -6.52
C MET A 63 11.89 14.14 -6.94
N PRO A 64 12.00 15.49 -6.93
CA PRO A 64 13.22 16.17 -7.34
C PRO A 64 14.44 15.92 -6.44
N VAL A 65 14.21 15.44 -5.21
CA VAL A 65 15.24 15.25 -4.18
C VAL A 65 15.73 13.80 -4.14
N TYR A 66 15.08 12.88 -4.87
CA TYR A 66 15.54 11.49 -4.99
C TYR A 66 16.83 11.41 -5.81
N THR A 67 17.84 10.74 -5.25
CA THR A 67 19.07 10.44 -5.99
C THR A 67 18.80 9.36 -7.04
N ALA A 68 19.36 9.52 -8.24
CA ALA A 68 19.13 8.60 -9.37
C ALA A 68 19.43 7.12 -9.03
N GLY A 69 20.41 6.85 -8.16
CA GLY A 69 20.76 5.50 -7.71
C GLY A 69 19.69 4.81 -6.84
N LEU A 70 18.78 5.56 -6.24
CA LEU A 70 17.70 5.04 -5.39
C LEU A 70 16.43 4.72 -6.17
N GLU A 71 16.21 5.31 -7.36
CA GLU A 71 14.99 5.09 -8.15
C GLU A 71 14.70 3.59 -8.42
N PRO A 72 15.70 2.73 -8.77
CA PRO A 72 15.45 1.30 -8.99
C PRO A 72 15.00 0.55 -7.73
N TYR A 73 15.53 0.95 -6.57
CA TYR A 73 15.11 0.37 -5.29
C TYR A 73 13.67 0.78 -4.96
N VAL A 74 13.36 2.06 -5.12
CA VAL A 74 12.04 2.64 -4.83
C VAL A 74 10.96 1.96 -5.67
N ILE A 75 11.15 1.85 -6.98
CA ILE A 75 10.17 1.18 -7.85
C ILE A 75 10.03 -0.31 -7.50
N THR A 76 11.13 -1.03 -7.31
CA THR A 76 11.11 -2.48 -7.02
C THR A 76 10.39 -2.76 -5.71
N TYR A 77 10.70 -2.01 -4.65
CA TYR A 77 10.04 -2.13 -3.35
C TYR A 77 8.54 -1.85 -3.45
N THR A 78 8.16 -0.79 -4.16
CA THR A 78 6.76 -0.39 -4.31
C THR A 78 5.94 -1.47 -5.01
N TRP A 79 6.48 -2.08 -6.06
CA TRP A 79 5.82 -3.16 -6.80
C TRP A 79 5.83 -4.50 -6.05
N ALA A 80 6.89 -4.79 -5.29
CA ALA A 80 6.92 -5.96 -4.40
C ALA A 80 5.82 -5.85 -3.33
N GLN A 81 5.62 -4.66 -2.76
CA GLN A 81 4.51 -4.39 -1.85
C GLN A 81 3.15 -4.59 -2.53
N ALA A 82 2.98 -4.14 -3.78
CA ALA A 82 1.75 -4.35 -4.55
C ALA A 82 1.43 -5.83 -4.74
N ALA A 83 2.44 -6.63 -5.10
CA ALA A 83 2.29 -8.08 -5.22
C ALA A 83 1.89 -8.73 -3.88
N GLY A 84 2.51 -8.31 -2.77
CA GLY A 84 2.14 -8.78 -1.43
C GLY A 84 0.70 -8.42 -1.05
N LEU A 85 0.28 -7.18 -1.29
CA LEU A 85 -1.08 -6.71 -1.05
C LEU A 85 -2.11 -7.43 -1.92
N LEU A 86 -1.79 -7.69 -3.19
CA LEU A 86 -2.62 -8.49 -4.09
C LEU A 86 -2.81 -9.90 -3.53
N ALA A 87 -1.72 -10.58 -3.16
CA ALA A 87 -1.77 -11.92 -2.59
C ALA A 87 -2.63 -11.95 -1.31
N LEU A 88 -2.42 -11.01 -0.38
CA LEU A 88 -3.23 -10.88 0.83
C LEU A 88 -4.70 -10.62 0.53
N SER A 89 -4.99 -9.75 -0.44
CA SER A 89 -6.36 -9.44 -0.86
C SER A 89 -7.06 -10.69 -1.40
N VAL A 90 -6.41 -11.44 -2.28
CA VAL A 90 -6.95 -12.67 -2.87
C VAL A 90 -7.21 -13.74 -1.82
N VAL A 91 -6.28 -13.93 -0.88
CA VAL A 91 -6.44 -14.93 0.20
C VAL A 91 -7.55 -14.55 1.16
N THR A 92 -7.68 -13.27 1.50
CA THR A 92 -8.71 -12.78 2.42
C THR A 92 -10.11 -12.81 1.81
N TRP A 93 -10.21 -12.76 0.48
CA TRP A 93 -11.51 -12.75 -0.21
C TRP A 93 -12.15 -14.13 -0.36
N LYS A 94 -11.35 -15.21 -0.24
CA LYS A 94 -11.84 -16.59 -0.18
C LYS A 94 -12.44 -16.90 1.19
#